data_AF-A0A1G5IWH5-F1
#
_entry.id   AF-A0A1G5IWH5-F1
#
_cell.length_a   1.000
_cell.length_b   1.000
_cell.length_c   1.000
_cell.angle_alpha   90.00
_cell.angle_beta   90.00
_cell.angle_gamma   90.00
#
_symmetry.space_group_name_H-M   'P 1'
#
loop_
_entity.id
_entity.type
_entity.pdbx_description
1 polymer ?
#
loop_
_entity_poly.entity_id
_entity_poly.type
_entity_poly.pdbx_seq_one_letter_code
_entity_poly.pdbx_strand_id
1 'polypeptide(L)' 'MKRVKYQEELEKEKEKLERLVGEALKNGTPIIQDEAIMTQNRKVDVLVVKIQREKERQKEER' A
#
# COMPACT_ATOMS: atom_id res chain seq x y z
N MET A 1 13.93 -9.31 -10.83
CA MET A 1 12.99 -10.18 -10.08
C MET A 1 12.41 -9.54 -8.80
N LYS A 2 13.14 -8.70 -8.04
CA LYS A 2 12.62 -8.07 -6.81
C LYS A 2 11.46 -7.07 -7.02
N ARG A 3 11.47 -6.30 -8.13
CA ARG A 3 10.39 -5.36 -8.48
C ARG A 3 9.02 -6.04 -8.64
N VAL A 4 8.99 -7.19 -9.32
CA VAL A 4 7.75 -7.95 -9.55
C VAL A 4 7.14 -8.39 -8.23
N LYS A 5 7.97 -8.89 -7.30
CA LYS A 5 7.52 -9.24 -5.94
C LYS A 5 6.94 -8.04 -5.18
N TYR A 6 7.59 -6.87 -5.22
CA TYR A 6 7.04 -5.69 -4.54
C TYR A 6 5.76 -5.17 -5.17
N GLN A 7 5.60 -5.28 -6.49
CA GLN A 7 4.35 -4.92 -7.17
C GLN A 7 3.19 -5.86 -6.80
N GLU A 8 3.42 -7.17 -6.82
CA GLU A 8 2.42 -8.16 -6.40
C GLU A 8 2.02 -7.99 -4.93
N GLU A 9 2.98 -7.72 -4.04
CA GLU A 9 2.70 -7.40 -2.63
C GLU A 9 1.90 -6.11 -2.49
N LEU A 10 2.25 -5.07 -3.26
CA LEU A 10 1.54 -3.79 -3.25
C LEU A 10 0.08 -3.94 -3.70
N GLU A 11 -0.19 -4.73 -4.74
CA GLU A 11 -1.55 -5.00 -5.22
C GLU A 11 -2.39 -5.71 -4.14
N LYS A 12 -1.84 -6.75 -3.50
CA LYS A 12 -2.52 -7.45 -2.41
C LYS A 12 -2.84 -6.54 -1.23
N GLU A 13 -1.90 -5.69 -0.83
CA GLU A 13 -2.12 -4.78 0.30
C GLU A 13 -3.09 -3.64 -0.05
N LYS A 14 -3.16 -3.23 -1.33
CA LYS A 14 -4.17 -2.28 -1.83
C LYS A 14 -5.57 -2.89 -1.85
N GLU A 15 -5.73 -4.11 -2.31
CA GLU A 15 -7.04 -4.81 -2.29
C GLU A 15 -7.57 -4.94 -0.87
N LYS A 16 -6.71 -5.26 0.11
CA LYS A 16 -7.09 -5.29 1.53
C LYS A 16 -7.54 -3.92 2.03
N LEU A 17 -6.80 -2.86 1.68
CA LEU A 17 -7.16 -1.50 2.06
C LEU A 17 -8.50 -1.08 1.46
N GLU A 18 -8.74 -1.42 0.20
CA GLU A 18 -10.00 -1.12 -0.50
C GLU A 18 -11.20 -1.81 0.15
N ARG A 19 -11.04 -3.07 0.58
CA ARG A 19 -12.08 -3.78 1.34
C ARG A 19 -12.40 -3.10 2.67
N LEU A 20 -11.37 -2.76 3.44
CA LEU A 20 -11.54 -2.08 4.74
C LEU A 20 -12.22 -0.71 4.57
N VAL A 21 -11.80 0.07 3.57
CA VAL A 21 -12.42 1.35 3.24
C VAL A 21 -13.87 1.17 2.80
N GLY A 22 -14.17 0.16 1.97
CA GLY A 22 -15.53 -0.16 1.56
C GLY A 22 -16.45 -0.53 2.71
N GLU A 23 -15.94 -1.29 3.68
CA GLU A 23 -16.67 -1.64 4.92
C GLU A 23 -16.89 -0.41 5.81
N ALA A 24 -15.86 0.41 6.03
CA ALA A 24 -15.98 1.65 6.80
C ALA A 24 -16.99 2.61 6.18
N LEU A 25 -16.96 2.78 4.85
CA LEU A 25 -17.93 3.63 4.13
C LEU A 25 -19.36 3.09 4.25
N LYS A 26 -19.58 1.78 4.14
CA LYS A 26 -20.89 1.16 4.35
C LYS A 26 -21.43 1.38 5.76
N ASN A 27 -20.54 1.37 6.75
CA ASN A 27 -20.89 1.56 8.16
C ASN A 27 -20.93 3.04 8.59
N GLY A 28 -20.59 3.98 7.69
CA GLY A 28 -20.48 5.41 8.02
C GLY A 28 -19.31 5.76 8.94
N THR A 29 -18.33 4.84 9.08
CA THR A 29 -17.16 5.03 9.93
C THR A 29 -16.15 5.96 9.24
N PRO A 30 -15.67 7.01 9.93
CA PRO A 30 -14.59 7.84 9.39
C PRO A 30 -13.31 7.02 9.18
N ILE A 31 -12.87 6.92 7.93
CA ILE A 31 -11.67 6.17 7.51
C ILE A 31 -10.43 6.55 8.34
N ILE A 32 -10.30 7.84 8.67
CA ILE A 32 -9.16 8.40 9.41
C ILE A 32 -9.15 8.04 10.91
N GLN A 33 -10.27 7.54 11.44
CA GLN A 33 -10.40 7.10 12.82
C GLN A 33 -10.30 5.58 12.96
N ASP A 34 -10.32 4.86 11.84
CA ASP A 34 -10.22 3.41 11.82
C ASP A 34 -8.74 2.99 11.85
N GLU A 35 -8.32 2.44 13.00
CA GLU A 35 -6.94 2.02 13.22
C GLU A 35 -6.48 0.90 12.27
N ALA A 36 -7.40 0.02 11.84
CA ALA A 36 -7.09 -1.04 10.90
C ALA A 36 -6.81 -0.48 9.51
N ILE A 37 -7.61 0.49 9.06
CA ILE A 37 -7.35 1.23 7.81
C ILE A 37 -6.04 2.00 7.91
N MET A 38 -5.80 2.73 9.00
CA MET A 38 -4.56 3.50 9.16
C MET A 38 -3.31 2.60 9.17
N THR A 39 -3.38 1.45 9.82
CA THR A 39 -2.31 0.46 9.84
C THR A 39 -2.08 -0.12 8.44
N GLN A 40 -3.14 -0.45 7.73
CA GLN A 40 -3.06 -1.00 6.37
C GLN A 40 -2.52 0.04 5.38
N ASN A 41 -2.93 1.30 5.51
CA ASN A 41 -2.45 2.41 4.70
C ASN A 41 -0.93 2.59 4.86
N ARG A 42 -0.43 2.54 6.10
CA ARG A 42 1.02 2.61 6.37
C ARG A 42 1.82 1.50 5.69
N LYS A 43 1.27 0.29 5.55
CA LYS A 43 1.93 -0.81 4.82
C LYS A 43 2.04 -0.51 3.33
N VAL A 44 0.98 0.03 2.74
CA VAL A 44 0.95 0.47 1.33
C VAL A 44 2.00 1.56 1.11
N ASP A 45 2.06 2.57 1.98
CA ASP A 45 3.05 3.65 1.90
C ASP A 45 4.49 3.12 1.93
N VAL A 46 4.79 2.21 2.85
CA VAL A 46 6.13 1.59 2.96
C VAL A 46 6.50 0.83 1.68
N LEU A 47 5.55 0.09 1.09
CA LEU A 47 5.78 -0.63 -0.17
C LEU A 47 6.01 0.32 -1.34
N VAL A 48 5.24 1.41 -1.45
CA VAL A 48 5.43 2.44 -2.48
C VAL A 48 6.82 3.07 -2.37
N VAL A 49 7.26 3.45 -1.16
CA VAL A 49 8.59 4.02 -0.94
C VAL A 49 9.69 3.03 -1.32
N LYS A 50 9.56 1.75 -0.96
CA LYS A 50 10.54 0.71 -1.35
C LYS A 50 10.63 0.55 -2.86
N ILE A 51 9.48 0.50 -3.55
CA ILE A 51 9.43 0.40 -5.01
C ILE A 51 10.11 1.62 -5.62
N GLN A 52 9.78 2.82 -5.16
CA GLN A 52 10.32 4.06 -5.69
C GLN A 52 11.85 4.14 -5.54
N ARG A 53 12.38 3.83 -4.34
CA ARG A 53 13.83 3.76 -4.09
C ARG A 53 14.54 2.73 -4.99
N GLU A 54 13.93 1.56 -5.18
CA GLU A 54 14.44 0.56 -6.11
C GLU A 54 14.44 1.07 -7.56
N LYS A 55 13.45 1.88 -7.95
CA LYS A 55 13.44 2.52 -9.28
C LYS A 55 14.56 3.55 -9.43
N GLU A 56 14.83 4.34 -8.39
CA GLU A 56 15.87 5.36 -8.39
C GLU A 56 17.26 4.73 -8.48
N ARG A 57 17.54 3.71 -7.66
CA ARG A 57 18.81 2.97 -7.73
C ARG A 57 19.11 2.40 -9.12
N GLN A 58 18.10 1.79 -9.76
CA GLN A 58 18.26 1.25 -11.12
C GLN A 58 18.49 2.33 -12.19
N LYS A 59 18.10 3.59 -11.94
CA LYS A 59 18.41 4.70 -12.84
C LYS A 59 19.83 5.21 -12.66
N GLU A 60 20.36 5.19 -11.44
CA GLU A 60 21.74 5.59 -11.13
C GLU A 60 22.78 4.56 -11.59
N GLU A 61 22.41 3.28 -11.62
CA GLU A 61 23.27 2.19 -12.13
C GLU A 61 23.28 2.07 -13.67
N ARG A 62 22.55 2.93 -14.39
CA ARG A 62 22.44 2.95 -15.86
C ARG A 62 23.24 4.09 -16.48
#